data_AF-A0A3A8IJ13-F1
#
_entry.id   AF-A0A3A8IJ13-F1
#
_cell.length_a   1.000
_cell.length_b   1.000
_cell.length_c   1.000
_cell.angle_alpha   90.00
_cell.angle_beta   90.00
_cell.angle_gamma   90.00
#
_symmetry.space_group_name_H-M   'P 1'
#
loop_
_entity.id
_entity.type
_entity.pdbx_description
1 polymer ?
#
loop_
_entity_poly.entity_id
_entity_poly.type
_entity_poly.pdbx_seq_one_letter_code
_entity_poly.pdbx_strand_id
1 'polypeptide(L)'
;MPISRRSILATFAALASLPVLAQVKGKEKSQALRIGVIGAGWLGGTVGQIWVRAGHEVLFSSRHPDELTSMTRPLGPRASVGTPQQAAEFGTIVLLATPYSAIPQLGRDLKKALRGKIVLDACNPPPGRDDALAREALANGVGPTSAKYLPGTRLVRAFSAVDATAVEASAGRQSGLLAVPIAGDDTQAVQVAAQLVRDAGCEPLVVGNLAAATRFQRGGPGFRANTTLPELRRLLGLPEKD
;
A
#
# COMPACT_ATOMS: atom_id res chain seq x y z
N MET A 1 59.02 -38.40 -49.78
CA MET A 1 58.79 -38.14 -48.33
C MET A 1 57.33 -38.47 -48.00
N PRO A 2 57.06 -39.06 -46.83
CA PRO A 2 56.26 -40.28 -46.74
C PRO A 2 54.85 -40.12 -46.13
N ILE A 3 53.99 -41.07 -46.49
CA ILE A 3 53.04 -41.84 -45.64
C ILE A 3 51.76 -41.14 -45.12
N SER A 4 50.67 -41.45 -45.84
CA SER A 4 49.29 -41.73 -45.40
C SER A 4 49.16 -42.47 -44.05
N ARG A 5 48.04 -42.29 -43.31
CA ARG A 5 47.22 -43.41 -42.81
C ARG A 5 45.95 -42.99 -42.04
N ARG A 6 44.84 -43.60 -42.50
CA ARG A 6 43.73 -44.23 -41.74
C ARG A 6 42.55 -43.41 -41.21
N SER A 7 41.43 -43.66 -41.89
CA SER A 7 40.05 -43.86 -41.42
C SER A 7 39.89 -44.34 -39.97
N ILE A 8 38.78 -43.96 -39.32
CA ILE A 8 37.88 -44.86 -38.56
C ILE A 8 36.51 -44.16 -38.41
N LEU A 9 35.46 -44.90 -38.76
CA LEU A 9 34.06 -44.73 -38.41
C LEU A 9 33.82 -45.47 -37.08
N ALA A 10 33.15 -44.87 -36.07
CA ALA A 10 32.24 -45.53 -35.11
C ALA A 10 31.84 -44.54 -33.97
N THR A 11 30.57 -44.16 -33.78
CA THR A 11 29.45 -44.85 -33.08
C THR A 11 29.38 -44.51 -31.57
N PHE A 12 28.27 -43.84 -31.18
CA PHE A 12 27.58 -43.74 -29.88
C PHE A 12 28.35 -43.56 -28.56
N ALA A 13 28.04 -42.46 -27.85
CA ALA A 13 27.88 -42.46 -26.41
C ALA A 13 26.66 -41.59 -26.02
N ALA A 14 25.65 -42.24 -25.46
CA ALA A 14 24.55 -41.62 -24.73
C ALA A 14 25.04 -41.13 -23.35
N LEU A 15 24.11 -40.53 -22.57
CA LEU A 15 24.23 -39.93 -21.23
C LEU A 15 24.57 -38.42 -21.26
N ALA A 16 23.85 -37.52 -20.59
CA ALA A 16 22.74 -37.65 -19.67
C ALA A 16 21.92 -36.36 -19.67
N SER A 17 20.62 -36.51 -19.47
CA SER A 17 19.69 -35.48 -19.02
C SER A 17 20.20 -34.78 -17.76
N LEU A 18 20.21 -33.45 -17.75
CA LEU A 18 19.98 -32.67 -16.53
C LEU A 18 18.92 -31.61 -16.81
N PRO A 19 17.84 -31.57 -16.01
CA PRO A 19 16.83 -30.53 -16.12
C PRO A 19 17.46 -29.20 -15.71
N VAL A 20 17.15 -28.14 -16.46
CA VAL A 20 17.43 -26.76 -16.05
C VAL A 20 16.72 -26.54 -14.72
N LEU A 21 17.51 -26.59 -13.64
CA LEU A 21 17.05 -26.35 -12.28
C LEU A 21 16.36 -24.98 -12.25
N ALA A 22 15.16 -24.99 -11.69
CA ALA A 22 14.35 -23.82 -11.38
C ALA A 22 15.21 -22.68 -10.83
N GLN A 23 15.20 -21.54 -11.52
CA GLN A 23 15.59 -20.27 -10.94
C GLN A 23 14.65 -20.00 -9.76
N VAL A 24 15.15 -20.24 -8.55
CA VAL A 24 14.55 -19.70 -7.33
C VAL A 24 14.61 -18.18 -7.47
N LYS A 25 13.47 -17.56 -7.78
CA LYS A 25 13.29 -16.11 -7.70
C LYS A 25 13.60 -15.69 -6.26
N GLY A 26 14.82 -15.19 -6.04
CA GLY A 26 15.12 -14.40 -4.86
C GLY A 26 14.15 -13.23 -4.80
N LYS A 27 13.52 -13.04 -3.63
CA LYS A 27 12.71 -11.86 -3.33
C LYS A 27 13.63 -10.64 -3.51
N GLU A 28 13.51 -9.90 -4.61
CA GLU A 28 14.22 -8.62 -4.75
C GLU A 28 13.89 -7.80 -3.50
N LYS A 29 14.92 -7.43 -2.72
CA LYS A 29 14.73 -6.55 -1.58
C LYS A 29 14.20 -5.22 -2.14
N SER A 30 12.91 -4.97 -1.93
CA SER A 30 12.31 -3.64 -2.11
C SER A 30 13.21 -2.62 -1.42
N GLN A 31 13.58 -1.55 -2.12
CA GLN A 31 14.42 -0.49 -1.55
C GLN A 31 13.72 0.10 -0.31
N ALA A 32 14.47 0.36 0.75
CA ALA A 32 13.91 0.95 1.96
C ALA A 32 13.35 2.36 1.64
N LEU A 33 12.05 2.56 1.87
CA LEU A 33 11.36 3.82 1.64
C LEU A 33 11.30 4.64 2.94
N ARG A 34 11.25 5.97 2.80
CA ARG A 34 10.94 6.88 3.90
C ARG A 34 9.45 7.22 3.87
N ILE A 35 8.75 6.84 4.95
CA ILE A 35 7.30 6.93 5.04
C ILE A 35 6.91 7.83 6.21
N GLY A 36 6.15 8.89 5.93
CA GLY A 36 5.49 9.70 6.95
C GLY A 36 4.11 9.13 7.25
N VAL A 37 3.82 8.80 8.51
CA VAL A 37 2.47 8.39 8.93
C VAL A 37 1.82 9.56 9.67
N ILE A 38 0.79 10.15 9.08
CA ILE A 38 0.00 11.23 9.68
C ILE A 38 -1.28 10.63 10.24
N GLY A 39 -1.34 10.55 11.57
CA GLY A 39 -2.38 9.81 12.29
C GLY A 39 -1.88 8.42 12.69
N ALA A 40 -1.06 8.36 13.73
CA ALA A 40 -0.60 7.12 14.34
C ALA A 40 -1.62 6.49 15.33
N GLY A 41 -2.92 6.61 15.02
CA GLY A 41 -3.96 5.84 15.71
C GLY A 41 -3.95 4.37 15.29
N TRP A 42 -5.02 3.63 15.55
CA TRP A 42 -5.04 2.18 15.35
C TRP A 42 -4.56 1.74 13.95
N LEU A 43 -5.15 2.24 12.86
CA LEU A 43 -4.75 1.85 11.50
C LEU A 43 -3.33 2.33 11.14
N GLY A 44 -3.03 3.63 11.30
CA GLY A 44 -1.73 4.18 10.91
C GLY A 44 -0.57 3.65 11.75
N GLY A 45 -0.78 3.47 13.05
CA GLY A 45 0.17 2.86 13.97
C GLY A 45 0.45 1.41 13.62
N THR A 46 -0.58 0.60 13.37
CA THR A 46 -0.44 -0.80 12.96
C THR A 46 0.29 -0.94 11.61
N VAL A 47 -0.19 -0.26 10.56
CA VAL A 47 0.41 -0.37 9.22
C VAL A 47 1.85 0.15 9.22
N GLY A 48 2.11 1.28 9.88
CA GLY A 48 3.46 1.81 10.01
C GLY A 48 4.40 0.87 10.75
N GLN A 49 3.95 0.20 11.82
CA GLN A 49 4.76 -0.79 12.54
C GLN A 49 5.11 -1.99 11.66
N ILE A 50 4.17 -2.45 10.83
CA ILE A 50 4.43 -3.53 9.86
C ILE A 50 5.47 -3.08 8.84
N TRP A 51 5.37 -1.84 8.33
CA TRP A 51 6.37 -1.30 7.41
C TRP A 51 7.76 -1.14 8.02
N VAL A 52 7.87 -0.79 9.30
CA VAL A 52 9.17 -0.79 9.99
C VAL A 52 9.77 -2.21 10.01
N ARG A 53 8.96 -3.22 10.35
CA ARG A 53 9.39 -4.64 10.33
C ARG A 53 9.72 -5.13 8.92
N ALA A 54 9.08 -4.59 7.90
CA ALA A 54 9.40 -4.84 6.49
C ALA A 54 10.69 -4.14 6.02
N GLY A 55 11.28 -3.28 6.85
CA GLY A 55 12.55 -2.60 6.57
C GLY A 55 12.40 -1.18 6.02
N HIS A 56 11.23 -0.54 6.12
CA HIS A 56 11.10 0.88 5.78
C HIS A 56 11.47 1.78 6.96
N GLU A 57 11.86 3.02 6.66
CA GLU A 57 12.02 4.06 7.67
C GLU A 57 10.70 4.81 7.83
N VAL A 58 10.17 4.87 9.05
CA VAL A 58 8.83 5.42 9.32
C VAL A 58 8.91 6.49 10.39
N LEU A 59 8.35 7.66 10.09
CA LEU A 59 8.10 8.72 11.07
C LEU A 59 6.61 8.73 11.39
N PHE A 60 6.26 8.33 12.62
CA PHE A 60 4.90 8.32 13.13
C PHE A 60 4.55 9.68 13.71
N SER A 61 3.39 10.23 13.33
CA SER A 61 2.95 11.51 13.85
C SER A 61 1.54 11.52 14.41
N SER A 62 1.40 12.38 15.41
CA SER A 62 0.15 12.79 16.03
C SER A 62 0.28 14.27 16.43
N ARG A 63 -0.78 14.84 16.99
CA ARG A 63 -0.74 16.17 17.59
C ARG A 63 0.03 16.20 18.93
N HIS A 64 0.20 15.02 19.55
CA HIS A 64 0.89 14.82 20.83
C HIS A 64 1.93 13.70 20.63
N PRO A 65 3.03 13.97 19.89
CA PRO A 65 3.96 12.93 19.46
C PRO A 65 4.63 12.17 20.61
N ASP A 66 4.75 12.81 21.78
CA ASP A 66 5.31 12.18 22.99
C ASP A 66 4.53 10.91 23.40
N GLU A 67 3.22 10.88 23.16
CA GLU A 67 2.35 9.71 23.43
C GLU A 67 2.69 8.49 22.55
N LEU A 68 3.38 8.69 21.43
CA LEU A 68 3.73 7.61 20.51
C LEU A 68 5.01 6.88 20.90
N THR A 69 5.76 7.38 21.88
CA THR A 69 7.09 6.87 22.25
C THR A 69 7.06 5.40 22.69
N SER A 70 6.03 4.99 23.44
CA SER A 70 5.89 3.60 23.90
C SER A 70 5.68 2.62 22.75
N MET A 71 4.96 3.05 21.71
CA MET A 71 4.70 2.27 20.49
C MET A 71 5.94 2.18 19.60
N THR A 72 6.72 3.26 19.45
CA THR A 72 7.83 3.32 18.49
C THR A 72 9.16 2.81 19.03
N ARG A 73 9.44 2.98 20.33
CA ARG A 73 10.71 2.57 20.95
C ARG A 73 11.09 1.11 20.67
N PRO A 74 10.19 0.11 20.77
CA PRO A 74 10.53 -1.29 20.50
C PRO A 74 10.87 -1.59 19.03
N LEU A 75 10.54 -0.68 18.10
CA LEU A 75 10.73 -0.88 16.66
C LEU A 75 12.16 -0.55 16.18
N GLY A 76 12.98 0.03 17.07
CA GLY A 76 14.38 0.33 16.78
C GLY A 76 14.59 1.55 15.88
N PRO A 77 15.79 1.69 15.26
CA PRO A 77 16.24 2.95 14.66
C PRO A 77 15.49 3.36 13.38
N ARG A 78 14.69 2.46 12.81
CA ARG A 78 13.87 2.75 11.63
C ARG A 78 12.53 3.42 11.98
N ALA A 79 12.20 3.54 13.26
CA ALA A 79 11.00 4.24 13.73
C ALA A 79 11.39 5.54 14.44
N SER A 80 10.71 6.62 14.08
CA SER A 80 10.83 7.92 14.75
C SER A 80 9.44 8.52 14.99
N VAL A 81 9.36 9.54 15.85
CA VAL A 81 8.12 10.25 16.18
C VAL A 81 8.27 11.73 15.88
N GLY A 82 7.17 12.38 15.51
CA GLY A 82 7.16 13.82 15.27
C GLY A 82 5.78 14.38 15.00
N THR A 83 5.72 15.66 14.65
CA THR A 83 4.50 16.36 14.27
C THR A 83 4.05 15.95 12.85
N PRO A 84 2.79 16.22 12.45
CA PRO A 84 2.32 16.00 11.08
C PRO A 84 3.18 16.70 10.03
N GLN A 85 3.70 17.90 10.34
CA GLN A 85 4.62 18.64 9.47
C GLN A 85 5.92 17.85 9.25
N GLN A 86 6.55 17.38 10.34
CA GLN A 86 7.78 16.59 10.26
C GLN A 86 7.57 15.28 9.50
N ALA A 87 6.44 14.59 9.68
CA ALA A 87 6.09 13.39 8.92
C ALA A 87 5.98 13.67 7.41
N ALA A 88 5.30 14.76 7.04
CA ALA A 88 5.14 15.16 5.64
C ALA A 88 6.47 15.54 4.97
N GLU A 89 7.36 16.20 5.70
CA GLU A 89 8.70 16.58 5.22
C GLU A 89 9.61 15.36 5.06
N PHE A 90 9.63 14.50 6.08
CA PHE A 90 10.43 13.28 6.14
C PHE A 90 10.07 12.28 5.03
N GLY A 91 8.79 11.97 4.89
CA GLY A 91 8.31 10.90 4.02
C GLY A 91 8.45 11.28 2.55
N THR A 92 9.06 10.43 1.72
CA THR A 92 8.88 10.50 0.25
C THR A 92 7.48 10.01 -0.14
N ILE A 93 6.88 9.19 0.72
CA ILE A 93 5.50 8.72 0.68
C ILE A 93 4.85 9.07 2.03
N VAL A 94 3.57 9.44 2.02
CA VAL A 94 2.82 9.78 3.23
C VAL A 94 1.56 8.93 3.33
N LEU A 95 1.32 8.29 4.48
CA LEU A 95 0.04 7.69 4.83
C LEU A 95 -0.78 8.69 5.64
N LEU A 96 -1.96 9.07 5.13
CA LEU A 96 -2.97 9.83 5.86
C LEU A 96 -3.97 8.87 6.50
N ALA A 97 -3.95 8.79 7.82
CA ALA A 97 -4.81 7.93 8.64
C ALA A 97 -5.45 8.73 9.80
N THR A 98 -6.07 9.85 9.46
CA THR A 98 -6.73 10.77 10.40
C THR A 98 -8.26 10.70 10.29
N PRO A 99 -9.02 11.33 11.21
CA PRO A 99 -10.42 11.64 10.96
C PRO A 99 -10.57 12.38 9.63
N TYR A 100 -11.59 12.04 8.84
CA TYR A 100 -11.78 12.58 7.49
C TYR A 100 -11.96 14.10 7.49
N SER A 101 -12.60 14.65 8.52
CA SER A 101 -12.79 16.09 8.71
C SER A 101 -11.47 16.88 8.84
N ALA A 102 -10.35 16.22 9.11
CA ALA A 102 -9.04 16.87 9.19
C ALA A 102 -8.41 17.15 7.81
N ILE A 103 -8.86 16.47 6.74
CA ILE A 103 -8.24 16.56 5.41
C ILE A 103 -8.14 18.00 4.89
N PRO A 104 -9.18 18.86 4.96
CA PRO A 104 -9.08 20.23 4.47
C PRO A 104 -8.04 21.06 5.20
N GLN A 105 -7.89 20.88 6.52
CA GLN A 105 -6.88 21.60 7.30
C GLN A 105 -5.48 21.08 6.98
N LEU A 106 -5.28 19.76 6.98
CA LEU A 106 -3.99 19.15 6.62
C LEU A 106 -3.55 19.52 5.21
N GLY A 107 -4.49 19.55 4.26
CA GLY A 107 -4.24 19.95 2.88
C GLY A 107 -3.79 21.41 2.73
N ARG A 108 -4.25 22.31 3.62
CA ARG A 108 -3.77 23.69 3.69
C ARG A 108 -2.39 23.77 4.34
N ASP A 109 -2.26 23.23 5.54
CA ASP A 109 -1.07 23.38 6.37
C ASP A 109 0.14 22.69 5.76
N LEU A 110 -0.07 21.50 5.21
CA LEU A 110 1.00 20.64 4.67
C LEU A 110 1.17 20.82 3.16
N LYS A 111 0.46 21.76 2.52
CA LYS A 111 0.45 21.94 1.05
C LYS A 111 1.85 21.94 0.43
N LYS A 112 2.78 22.67 1.04
CA LYS A 112 4.16 22.79 0.54
C LYS A 112 4.91 21.47 0.71
N ALA A 113 4.75 20.80 1.85
CA ALA A 113 5.41 19.55 2.16
C ALA A 113 4.89 18.40 1.29
N LEU A 114 3.58 18.32 1.01
CA LEU A 114 2.98 17.22 0.27
C LEU A 114 3.09 17.32 -1.25
N ARG A 115 3.44 18.50 -1.80
CA ARG A 115 3.48 18.73 -3.26
C ARG A 115 4.39 17.72 -3.97
N GLY A 116 3.83 17.04 -4.98
CA GLY A 116 4.49 16.04 -5.81
C GLY A 116 4.69 14.67 -5.14
N LYS A 117 4.40 14.55 -3.83
CA LYS A 117 4.58 13.29 -3.09
C LYS A 117 3.43 12.34 -3.35
N ILE A 118 3.71 11.05 -3.17
CA ILE A 118 2.69 10.01 -3.12
C ILE A 118 2.01 10.09 -1.76
N VAL A 119 0.69 10.22 -1.76
CA VAL A 119 -0.12 10.26 -0.55
C VAL A 119 -1.11 9.11 -0.57
N LEU A 120 -1.02 8.23 0.42
CA LEU A 120 -1.95 7.13 0.63
C LEU A 120 -3.09 7.62 1.55
N ASP A 121 -4.29 7.77 0.99
CA ASP A 121 -5.48 8.17 1.75
C ASP A 121 -6.20 6.95 2.30
N ALA A 122 -6.09 6.74 3.61
CA ALA A 122 -6.81 5.71 4.36
C ALA A 122 -8.06 6.26 5.09
N CYS A 123 -8.41 7.53 4.86
CA CYS A 123 -9.46 8.21 5.61
C CYS A 123 -10.85 7.86 5.05
N ASN A 124 -11.87 7.92 5.90
CA ASN A 124 -13.25 7.67 5.52
C ASN A 124 -14.21 8.68 6.15
N PRO A 125 -15.18 9.22 5.37
CA PRO A 125 -16.25 10.01 5.92
C PRO A 125 -16.92 9.32 7.12
N PRO A 126 -17.32 10.07 8.16
CA PRO A 126 -18.18 9.53 9.20
C PRO A 126 -19.52 9.06 8.60
N PRO A 127 -20.22 8.13 9.24
CA PRO A 127 -21.58 7.79 8.82
C PRO A 127 -22.51 9.01 8.96
N GLY A 128 -23.52 9.09 8.10
CA GLY A 128 -24.50 10.18 8.12
C GLY A 128 -24.14 11.36 7.23
N ARG A 129 -24.93 12.44 7.34
CA ARG A 129 -24.84 13.64 6.48
C ARG A 129 -24.65 14.92 7.28
N ASP A 130 -24.30 14.84 8.56
CA ASP A 130 -24.21 16.03 9.41
C ASP A 130 -22.93 16.83 9.15
N ASP A 131 -21.86 16.14 8.74
CA ASP A 131 -20.60 16.73 8.33
C ASP A 131 -20.62 17.19 6.86
N ALA A 132 -20.18 18.44 6.60
CA ALA A 132 -20.22 19.02 5.26
C ALA A 132 -19.30 18.32 4.27
N LEU A 133 -18.12 17.89 4.72
CA LEU A 133 -17.16 17.18 3.89
C LEU A 133 -17.66 15.77 3.56
N ALA A 134 -18.35 15.10 4.50
CA ALA A 134 -19.01 13.82 4.26
C ALA A 134 -20.12 13.94 3.20
N ARG A 135 -20.94 15.01 3.25
CA ARG A 135 -21.95 15.28 2.21
C ARG A 135 -21.31 15.47 0.84
N GLU A 136 -20.21 16.22 0.76
CA GLU A 136 -19.47 16.42 -0.48
C GLU A 136 -18.91 15.10 -1.02
N ALA A 137 -18.29 14.28 -0.16
CA ALA A 137 -17.76 12.97 -0.53
C ALA A 137 -18.84 12.01 -1.02
N LEU A 138 -20.04 12.06 -0.44
CA LEU A 138 -21.17 11.26 -0.90
C LEU A 138 -21.67 11.71 -2.28
N ALA A 139 -21.73 13.01 -2.53
CA ALA A 139 -22.21 13.57 -3.79
C ALA A 139 -21.21 13.38 -4.95
N ASN A 140 -19.93 13.58 -4.67
CA ASN A 140 -18.88 13.66 -5.70
C ASN A 140 -17.97 12.42 -5.75
N GLY A 141 -18.14 11.50 -4.80
CA GLY A 141 -17.23 10.38 -4.57
C GLY A 141 -16.08 10.75 -3.63
N VAL A 142 -15.72 9.81 -2.75
CA VAL A 142 -14.71 10.05 -1.70
C VAL A 142 -13.31 10.34 -2.26
N GLY A 143 -12.91 9.67 -3.35
CA GLY A 143 -11.59 9.85 -3.98
C GLY A 143 -11.42 11.24 -4.58
N PRO A 144 -12.28 11.68 -5.52
CA PRO A 144 -12.26 13.03 -6.07
C PRO A 144 -12.38 14.12 -4.99
N THR A 145 -13.19 13.88 -3.96
CA THR A 145 -13.34 14.82 -2.84
C THR A 145 -12.04 14.96 -2.05
N SER A 146 -11.38 13.86 -1.66
CA SER A 146 -10.07 13.92 -1.01
C SER A 146 -9.03 14.65 -1.88
N ALA A 147 -9.02 14.40 -3.19
CA ALA A 147 -8.09 15.03 -4.12
C ALA A 147 -8.24 16.55 -4.22
N LYS A 148 -9.49 17.05 -4.18
CA LYS A 148 -9.78 18.50 -4.12
C LYS A 148 -9.07 19.19 -2.96
N TYR A 149 -9.00 18.53 -1.81
CA TYR A 149 -8.38 19.07 -0.59
C TYR A 149 -6.90 18.73 -0.44
N LEU A 150 -6.34 17.83 -1.26
CA LEU A 150 -4.92 17.48 -1.28
C LEU A 150 -4.29 17.82 -2.64
N PRO A 151 -4.39 19.08 -3.11
CA PRO A 151 -3.99 19.44 -4.47
C PRO A 151 -2.48 19.31 -4.67
N GLY A 152 -2.09 18.84 -5.86
CA GLY A 152 -0.69 18.65 -6.24
C GLY A 152 -0.02 17.43 -5.62
N THR A 153 -0.78 16.58 -4.92
CA THR A 153 -0.33 15.26 -4.48
C THR A 153 -0.58 14.21 -5.56
N ARG A 154 0.17 13.11 -5.53
CA ARG A 154 -0.10 11.90 -6.30
C ARG A 154 -0.92 10.96 -5.42
N LEU A 155 -2.22 11.27 -5.30
CA LEU A 155 -3.11 10.64 -4.33
C LEU A 155 -3.51 9.22 -4.76
N VAL A 156 -3.41 8.27 -3.82
CA VAL A 156 -3.93 6.90 -3.97
C VAL A 156 -4.77 6.58 -2.75
N ARG A 157 -6.03 6.18 -2.92
CA ARG A 157 -6.80 5.59 -1.82
C ARG A 157 -6.34 4.16 -1.60
N ALA A 158 -5.87 3.88 -0.40
CA ALA A 158 -5.37 2.58 0.04
C ALA A 158 -5.60 2.43 1.54
N PHE A 159 -5.78 1.19 2.02
CA PHE A 159 -6.11 0.86 3.42
C PHE A 159 -7.43 1.45 3.95
N SER A 160 -8.14 2.30 3.20
CA SER A 160 -9.41 2.90 3.64
C SER A 160 -10.53 1.88 3.83
N ALA A 161 -10.44 0.71 3.20
CA ALA A 161 -11.50 -0.31 3.22
C ALA A 161 -11.23 -1.46 4.20
N VAL A 162 -10.15 -1.41 4.98
CA VAL A 162 -9.78 -2.45 5.94
C VAL A 162 -9.59 -1.84 7.32
N ASP A 163 -9.61 -2.68 8.35
CA ASP A 163 -9.24 -2.28 9.71
C ASP A 163 -7.86 -2.85 10.10
N ALA A 164 -7.30 -2.29 11.16
CA ALA A 164 -5.97 -2.66 11.65
C ALA A 164 -5.87 -4.14 12.02
N THR A 165 -6.90 -4.69 12.67
CA THR A 165 -6.96 -6.11 13.07
C THR A 165 -6.90 -7.03 11.86
N ALA A 166 -7.65 -6.72 10.80
CA ALA A 166 -7.64 -7.51 9.57
C ALA A 166 -6.27 -7.48 8.90
N VAL A 167 -5.60 -6.31 8.88
CA VAL A 167 -4.24 -6.17 8.35
C VAL A 167 -3.24 -6.97 9.18
N GLU A 168 -3.28 -6.88 10.51
CA GLU A 168 -2.41 -7.65 11.43
C GLU A 168 -2.57 -9.16 11.25
N ALA A 169 -3.82 -9.62 11.11
CA ALA A 169 -4.12 -11.02 10.95
C ALA A 169 -3.76 -11.57 9.56
N SER A 170 -3.53 -10.70 8.55
CA SER A 170 -3.45 -11.09 7.13
C SER A 170 -2.48 -12.24 6.87
N ALA A 171 -1.26 -12.16 7.38
CA ALA A 171 -0.22 -13.17 7.16
C ALA A 171 -0.54 -14.54 7.80
N GLY A 172 -1.43 -14.59 8.79
CA GLY A 172 -1.84 -15.81 9.49
C GLY A 172 -3.18 -16.39 9.01
N ARG A 173 -3.83 -15.79 8.01
CA ARG A 173 -5.14 -16.25 7.51
C ARG A 173 -5.00 -17.56 6.74
N GLN A 174 -5.77 -18.57 7.14
CA GLN A 174 -5.87 -19.85 6.41
C GLN A 174 -6.51 -19.69 5.03
N SER A 175 -7.42 -18.72 4.86
CA SER A 175 -8.12 -18.46 3.60
C SER A 175 -7.24 -17.77 2.55
N GLY A 176 -6.03 -17.34 2.91
CA GLY A 176 -5.16 -16.52 2.07
C GLY A 176 -5.10 -15.07 2.55
N LEU A 177 -4.16 -14.31 1.98
CA LEU A 177 -3.88 -12.93 2.35
C LEU A 177 -5.12 -12.03 2.19
N LEU A 178 -5.23 -11.04 3.07
CA LEU A 178 -6.26 -10.02 2.97
C LEU A 178 -6.07 -9.21 1.68
N ALA A 179 -7.13 -9.06 0.89
CA ALA A 179 -7.13 -8.16 -0.23
C ALA A 179 -7.43 -6.72 0.20
N VAL A 180 -6.58 -5.78 -0.24
CA VAL A 180 -6.77 -4.34 -0.02
C VAL A 180 -7.07 -3.68 -1.37
N PRO A 181 -8.28 -3.13 -1.57
CA PRO A 181 -8.58 -2.38 -2.78
C PRO A 181 -7.82 -1.06 -2.78
N ILE A 182 -7.25 -0.71 -3.93
CA ILE A 182 -6.55 0.55 -4.16
C ILE A 182 -7.06 1.23 -5.43
N ALA A 183 -7.08 2.56 -5.40
CA ALA A 183 -7.46 3.38 -6.55
C ALA A 183 -6.70 4.70 -6.60
N GLY A 184 -6.26 5.12 -7.78
CA GLY A 184 -5.49 6.33 -7.98
C GLY A 184 -5.32 6.66 -9.46
N ASP A 185 -5.12 7.94 -9.78
CA ASP A 185 -5.04 8.40 -11.17
C ASP A 185 -3.62 8.30 -11.75
N ASP A 186 -2.60 8.29 -10.88
CA ASP A 186 -1.20 8.16 -11.27
C ASP A 186 -0.75 6.69 -11.20
N THR A 187 -0.44 6.10 -12.35
CA THR A 187 -0.09 4.68 -12.45
C THR A 187 1.14 4.31 -11.62
N GLN A 188 2.18 5.15 -11.58
CA GLN A 188 3.39 4.86 -10.80
C GLN A 188 3.12 4.99 -9.30
N ALA A 189 2.32 5.97 -8.87
CA ALA A 189 1.89 6.07 -7.47
C ALA A 189 1.08 4.85 -7.04
N VAL A 190 0.18 4.35 -7.91
CA VAL A 190 -0.59 3.11 -7.67
C VAL A 190 0.33 1.89 -7.55
N GLN A 191 1.39 1.78 -8.35
CA GLN A 191 2.34 0.67 -8.21
C GLN A 191 3.11 0.72 -6.89
N VAL A 192 3.54 1.91 -6.44
CA VAL A 192 4.18 2.09 -5.14
C VAL A 192 3.21 1.75 -4.00
N ALA A 193 1.95 2.19 -4.08
CA ALA A 193 0.92 1.85 -3.11
C ALA A 193 0.68 0.33 -3.07
N ALA A 194 0.61 -0.33 -4.24
CA ALA A 194 0.48 -1.77 -4.33
C ALA A 194 1.66 -2.50 -3.66
N GLN A 195 2.88 -1.98 -3.83
CA GLN A 195 4.05 -2.54 -3.17
C GLN A 195 3.96 -2.38 -1.65
N LEU A 196 3.57 -1.21 -1.16
CA LEU A 196 3.39 -0.98 0.27
C LEU A 196 2.25 -1.81 0.89
N VAL A 197 1.20 -2.15 0.14
CA VAL A 197 0.19 -3.13 0.57
C VAL A 197 0.80 -4.53 0.73
N ARG A 198 1.67 -4.94 -0.20
CA ARG A 198 2.40 -6.22 -0.09
C ARG A 198 3.37 -6.24 1.08
N ASP A 199 4.09 -5.14 1.29
CA ASP A 199 5.02 -4.98 2.40
C ASP A 199 4.28 -4.89 3.74
N ALA A 200 2.98 -4.54 3.74
CA ALA A 200 2.06 -4.67 4.87
C ALA A 200 1.50 -6.10 5.06
N GLY A 201 1.95 -7.08 4.27
CA GLY A 201 1.51 -8.48 4.35
C GLY A 201 0.12 -8.75 3.74
N CYS A 202 -0.34 -7.91 2.81
CA CYS A 202 -1.65 -8.01 2.17
C CYS A 202 -1.54 -8.11 0.63
N GLU A 203 -2.63 -8.40 -0.07
CA GLU A 203 -2.69 -8.40 -1.53
C GLU A 203 -3.40 -7.17 -2.10
N PRO A 204 -2.76 -6.36 -2.96
CA PRO A 204 -3.41 -5.20 -3.54
C PRO A 204 -4.34 -5.58 -4.70
N LEU A 205 -5.54 -5.00 -4.71
CA LEU A 205 -6.44 -5.01 -5.85
C LEU A 205 -6.54 -3.60 -6.43
N VAL A 206 -5.92 -3.36 -7.60
CA VAL A 206 -6.15 -2.11 -8.33
C VAL A 206 -7.57 -2.11 -8.90
N VAL A 207 -8.42 -1.23 -8.38
CA VAL A 207 -9.83 -1.10 -8.76
C VAL A 207 -10.01 -0.12 -9.92
N GLY A 208 -9.10 0.85 -10.06
CA GLY A 208 -9.12 1.86 -11.11
C GLY A 208 -8.60 3.21 -10.64
N ASN A 209 -9.14 4.27 -11.22
CA ASN A 209 -8.84 5.66 -10.90
C ASN A 209 -9.54 6.13 -9.61
N LEU A 210 -9.30 7.35 -9.12
CA LEU A 210 -9.87 7.82 -7.85
C LEU A 210 -11.41 7.78 -7.81
N ALA A 211 -12.09 7.97 -8.93
CA ALA A 211 -13.55 7.87 -9.01
C ALA A 211 -14.05 6.45 -8.71
N ALA A 212 -13.26 5.42 -9.05
CA ALA A 212 -13.57 4.02 -8.74
C ALA A 212 -13.51 3.69 -7.24
N ALA A 213 -12.96 4.59 -6.40
CA ALA A 213 -12.90 4.40 -4.96
C ALA A 213 -14.28 4.31 -4.28
N THR A 214 -15.34 4.79 -4.95
CA THR A 214 -16.73 4.59 -4.52
C THR A 214 -17.11 3.12 -4.35
N ARG A 215 -16.45 2.20 -5.05
CA ARG A 215 -16.67 0.74 -4.92
C ARG A 215 -16.22 0.17 -3.57
N PHE A 216 -15.32 0.86 -2.86
CA PHE A 216 -14.78 0.42 -1.56
C PHE A 216 -14.78 1.53 -0.50
N GLN A 217 -15.54 2.60 -0.72
CA GLN A 217 -15.83 3.59 0.32
C GLN A 217 -16.83 3.02 1.33
N ARG A 218 -16.93 3.61 2.52
CA ARG A 218 -17.94 3.23 3.52
C ARG A 218 -19.34 3.10 2.90
N GLY A 219 -19.96 1.93 3.07
CA GLY A 219 -21.27 1.60 2.49
C GLY A 219 -21.22 0.92 1.11
N GLY A 220 -20.06 0.90 0.45
CA GLY A 220 -19.84 0.16 -0.80
C GLY A 220 -19.43 -1.30 -0.57
N PRO A 221 -19.54 -2.16 -1.60
CA PRO A 221 -19.32 -3.61 -1.47
C PRO A 221 -17.90 -3.98 -1.04
N GLY A 222 -16.88 -3.22 -1.42
CA GLY A 222 -15.49 -3.49 -1.02
C GLY A 222 -15.12 -3.03 0.39
N PHE A 223 -15.99 -2.29 1.07
CA PHE A 223 -15.68 -1.74 2.39
C PHE A 223 -15.80 -2.80 3.48
N ARG A 224 -14.68 -3.12 4.13
CA ARG A 224 -14.56 -4.15 5.18
C ARG A 224 -15.03 -5.53 4.73
N ALA A 225 -14.87 -5.84 3.45
CA ALA A 225 -15.17 -7.16 2.89
C ALA A 225 -14.27 -8.26 3.49
N ASN A 226 -13.07 -7.91 3.97
CA ASN A 226 -12.17 -8.78 4.74
C ASN A 226 -11.93 -10.16 4.11
N THR A 227 -11.72 -10.17 2.79
CA THR A 227 -11.66 -11.38 1.96
C THR A 227 -10.39 -11.42 1.10
N THR A 228 -10.22 -12.48 0.32
CA THR A 228 -9.07 -12.72 -0.57
C THR A 228 -9.18 -11.94 -1.87
N LEU A 229 -8.10 -11.90 -2.66
CA LEU A 229 -8.06 -11.15 -3.91
C LEU A 229 -9.10 -11.63 -4.94
N PRO A 230 -9.27 -12.95 -5.20
CA PRO A 230 -10.31 -13.43 -6.12
C PRO A 230 -11.72 -13.06 -5.66
N GLU A 231 -11.99 -13.21 -4.36
CA GLU A 231 -13.31 -12.92 -3.81
C GLU A 231 -13.62 -11.43 -3.85
N LEU A 232 -12.66 -10.58 -3.49
CA LEU A 232 -12.85 -9.12 -3.56
C LEU A 232 -13.04 -8.67 -5.01
N ARG A 233 -12.29 -9.22 -5.96
CA ARG A 233 -12.45 -8.94 -7.39
C ARG A 233 -13.86 -9.26 -7.87
N ARG A 234 -14.39 -10.43 -7.50
CA ARG A 234 -15.77 -10.86 -7.80
C ARG A 234 -16.80 -9.93 -7.16
N LEU A 235 -16.63 -9.62 -5.86
CA LEU A 235 -17.52 -8.74 -5.11
C LEU A 235 -17.60 -7.33 -5.71
N LEU A 236 -16.50 -6.85 -6.30
CA LEU A 236 -16.44 -5.56 -6.98
C LEU A 236 -16.88 -5.61 -8.45
N GLY A 237 -17.27 -6.77 -8.97
CA GLY A 237 -17.68 -6.96 -10.36
C GLY A 237 -16.58 -6.61 -11.36
N LEU A 238 -15.32 -6.88 -11.01
CA LEU A 238 -14.17 -6.68 -11.89
C LEU A 238 -13.90 -7.96 -12.69
N PRO A 239 -13.47 -7.87 -13.97
CA PRO A 239 -13.20 -9.05 -14.79
C PRO A 239 -12.11 -9.91 -14.14
N GLU A 240 -12.18 -11.23 -14.30
CA GLU A 240 -11.10 -12.13 -13.90
C GLU A 240 -9.82 -11.80 -14.68
N LYS A 241 -8.66 -12.04 -14.07
CA LYS A 241 -7.39 -11.99 -14.80
C LYS A 241 -7.16 -13.39 -15.36
N ASP A 242 -7.05 -13.49 -16.68
CA ASP A 242 -6.57 -14.69 -17.37
C ASP A 242 -5.16 -15.09 -16.89
#